data_AF-A0A537KV01-F1
#
_entry.id   AF-A0A537KV01-F1
#
_cell.length_a   1.000
_cell.length_b   1.000
_cell.length_c   1.000
_cell.angle_alpha   90.00
_cell.angle_beta   90.00
_cell.angle_gamma   90.00
#
_symmetry.space_group_name_H-M   'P 1'
#
loop_
_entity.id
_entity.type
_entity.pdbx_description
1 polymer ?
#
loop_
_entity_poly.entity_id
_entity_poly.type
_entity_poly.pdbx_seq_one_letter_code
_entity_poly.pdbx_strand_id
1 'polypeptide(L)'
;MLVVPRWSAEGVKERHQLFVVNEDGEKVLNSITAALINYTSIIGISEITDENIDEVSCRVALLEAICGPLLISNNAPRFLSREEIARHVGLCTEAYPLPLEVFWKNMLLANRTKNDAEEKGTTCI
;
A
#
# COMPACT_ATOMS: atom_id res chain seq x y z
N MET A 1 -6.08 -15.37 -1.47
CA MET A 1 -6.38 -15.25 -0.02
C MET A 1 -5.56 -14.07 0.49
N LEU A 2 -6.19 -12.94 0.80
CA LEU A 2 -5.53 -11.81 1.46
C LEU A 2 -5.29 -12.23 2.91
N VAL A 3 -4.05 -12.62 3.22
CA VAL A 3 -3.62 -12.80 4.61
C VAL A 3 -3.42 -11.39 5.15
N VAL A 4 -4.21 -10.98 6.13
CA VAL A 4 -3.96 -9.72 6.84
C VAL A 4 -2.70 -9.97 7.68
N PRO A 5 -1.57 -9.32 7.37
CA PRO A 5 -0.36 -9.45 8.16
C PRO A 5 -0.65 -9.02 9.60
N ARG A 6 0.01 -9.59 10.61
CA ARG A 6 -0.08 -8.97 11.93
C ARG A 6 0.53 -7.57 11.84
N TRP A 7 -0.11 -6.64 12.53
CA TRP A 7 0.27 -5.24 12.52
C TRP A 7 0.09 -4.64 13.92
N SER A 8 0.85 -3.58 14.17
CA SER A 8 0.79 -2.77 15.38
C SER A 8 0.78 -1.30 14.98
N ALA A 9 -0.01 -0.51 15.68
CA ALA A 9 0.00 0.95 15.55
C ALA A 9 0.38 1.61 16.88
N GLU A 10 1.18 0.92 17.69
CA GLU A 10 1.57 1.47 18.98
C GLU A 10 2.39 2.77 18.85
N GLY A 11 3.21 2.88 17.80
CA GLY A 11 3.98 4.08 17.51
C GLY A 11 3.17 5.22 16.87
N VAL A 12 1.93 4.98 16.41
CA VAL A 12 1.16 5.99 15.69
C VAL A 12 0.66 7.06 16.65
N LYS A 13 1.07 8.32 16.41
CA LYS A 13 0.72 9.48 17.25
C LYS A 13 -0.81 9.68 17.35
N GLU A 14 -1.49 9.65 16.21
CA GLU A 14 -2.92 9.92 16.10
C GLU A 14 -3.75 8.63 15.88
N ARG A 15 -3.65 7.66 16.80
CA ARG A 15 -4.32 6.34 16.65
C ARG A 15 -5.83 6.41 16.40
N HIS A 16 -6.49 7.48 16.85
CA HIS A 16 -7.91 7.66 16.62
C HIS A 16 -8.24 7.83 15.13
N GLN A 17 -7.31 8.36 14.34
CA GLN A 17 -7.47 8.54 12.89
C GLN A 17 -7.42 7.22 12.14
N LEU A 18 -6.83 6.16 12.72
CA LEU A 18 -6.70 4.85 12.07
C LEU A 18 -8.02 4.11 11.93
N PHE A 19 -9.04 4.54 12.66
CA PHE A 19 -10.35 3.90 12.69
C PHE A 19 -11.44 4.90 12.33
N VAL A 20 -12.50 4.40 11.71
CA VAL A 20 -13.73 5.14 11.44
C VAL A 20 -14.91 4.39 12.04
N VAL A 21 -15.99 5.10 12.33
CA VAL A 21 -17.25 4.48 12.75
C VAL A 21 -18.07 4.22 11.49
N ASN A 22 -18.46 2.97 11.25
CA ASN A 22 -19.31 2.62 10.11
C ASN A 22 -20.79 2.97 10.37
N GLU A 23 -21.67 2.71 9.41
CA GLU A 23 -23.11 2.99 9.51
C GLU A 23 -23.78 2.22 10.67
N ASP A 24 -23.21 1.07 11.06
CA ASP A 24 -23.67 0.23 12.16
C ASP A 24 -23.16 0.70 13.54
N GLY A 25 -22.38 1.78 13.59
CA GLY A 25 -21.80 2.29 14.83
C GLY A 25 -20.55 1.54 15.30
N GLU A 26 -20.02 0.62 14.51
CA GLU A 26 -18.83 -0.16 14.82
C GLU A 26 -17.55 0.58 14.43
N LYS A 27 -16.52 0.45 15.27
CA LYS A 27 -15.20 1.01 15.03
C LYS A 27 -14.41 0.08 14.11
N VAL A 28 -14.31 0.44 12.84
CA VAL A 28 -13.59 -0.32 11.81
C VAL A 28 -12.30 0.39 11.40
N LEU A 29 -11.34 -0.35 10.85
CA LEU A 29 -10.13 0.25 10.25
C LEU A 29 -10.54 1.22 9.14
N ASN A 30 -9.93 2.41 9.13
CA ASN A 30 -10.06 3.31 8.00
C ASN A 30 -9.44 2.64 6.75
N SER A 31 -9.94 3.00 5.56
CA SER A 31 -9.50 2.37 4.30
C SER A 31 -8.04 2.63 3.97
N ILE A 32 -7.49 3.79 4.32
CA ILE A 32 -6.08 4.14 4.12
C ILE A 32 -5.17 3.26 4.98
N THR A 33 -5.48 3.07 6.26
CA THR A 33 -4.76 2.18 7.17
C THR A 33 -4.77 0.75 6.64
N ALA A 34 -5.95 0.28 6.22
CA ALA A 34 -6.10 -1.06 5.66
C ALA A 34 -5.26 -1.22 4.38
N ALA A 35 -5.25 -0.23 3.49
CA ALA A 35 -4.40 -0.24 2.30
C ALA A 35 -2.91 -0.24 2.67
N LEU A 36 -2.48 0.59 3.63
CA LEU A 36 -1.09 0.67 4.04
C LEU A 36 -0.57 -0.63 4.66
N ILE A 37 -1.38 -1.31 5.47
CA ILE A 37 -1.04 -2.64 6.01
C ILE A 37 -0.76 -3.66 4.89
N ASN A 38 -1.49 -3.57 3.77
CA ASN A 38 -1.27 -4.43 2.62
C ASN A 38 -0.05 -3.96 1.81
N TYR A 39 0.09 -2.65 1.62
CA TYR A 39 1.21 -2.08 0.88
C TYR A 39 2.55 -2.39 1.53
N THR A 40 2.69 -2.25 2.85
CA THR A 40 3.94 -2.52 3.59
C THR A 40 4.49 -3.91 3.29
N SER A 41 3.61 -4.91 3.16
CA SER A 41 3.99 -6.29 2.81
C SER A 41 4.50 -6.44 1.38
N ILE A 42 3.91 -5.71 0.42
CA ILE A 42 4.27 -5.81 -1.00
C ILE A 42 5.54 -4.99 -1.27
N ILE A 43 5.64 -3.80 -0.70
CA ILE A 43 6.79 -2.91 -0.87
C ILE A 43 7.96 -3.32 0.04
N GLY A 44 7.74 -4.23 0.99
CA GLY A 44 8.74 -4.74 1.92
C GLY A 44 9.31 -3.68 2.85
N ILE A 45 8.43 -2.95 3.52
CA ILE A 45 8.77 -2.03 4.61
C ILE A 45 7.98 -2.49 5.83
N SER A 46 8.67 -2.87 6.90
CA SER A 46 8.01 -3.36 8.12
C SER A 46 7.39 -2.24 8.94
N GLU A 47 7.96 -1.04 8.93
CA GLU A 47 7.52 0.08 9.74
C GLU A 47 7.61 1.39 8.97
N ILE A 48 6.58 2.24 9.07
CA ILE A 48 6.59 3.60 8.54
C ILE A 48 7.17 4.52 9.60
N THR A 49 8.27 5.21 9.31
CA THR A 49 8.91 6.15 10.23
C THR A 49 9.05 7.54 9.59
N ASP A 50 9.39 8.54 10.40
CA ASP A 50 9.66 9.90 9.89
C ASP A 50 10.84 9.90 8.90
N GLU A 51 11.80 8.99 9.06
CA GLU A 51 13.02 8.88 8.24
C GLU A 51 12.77 8.20 6.89
N ASN A 52 11.79 7.30 6.79
CA ASN A 52 11.57 6.48 5.59
C ASN A 52 10.29 6.81 4.81
N ILE A 53 9.55 7.84 5.23
CA ILE A 53 8.26 8.22 4.62
C ILE A 53 8.35 8.45 3.11
N ASP A 54 9.43 9.08 2.65
CA ASP A 54 9.63 9.38 1.23
C ASP A 54 9.86 8.09 0.45
N GLU A 55 10.60 7.13 1.02
CA GLU A 55 10.79 5.81 0.43
C GLU A 55 9.47 5.03 0.36
N VAL A 56 8.69 5.01 1.45
CA VAL A 56 7.37 4.37 1.47
C VAL A 56 6.47 4.97 0.39
N SER A 57 6.42 6.30 0.31
CA SER A 57 5.60 7.02 -0.66
C SER A 57 6.01 6.71 -2.10
N CYS A 58 7.31 6.69 -2.39
CA CYS A 58 7.81 6.32 -3.71
C CYS A 58 7.48 4.87 -4.08
N ARG A 59 7.72 3.91 -3.16
CA ARG A 59 7.45 2.50 -3.43
C ARG A 59 5.95 2.23 -3.64
N VAL A 60 5.08 2.87 -2.86
CA VAL A 60 3.62 2.80 -3.05
C VAL A 60 3.24 3.37 -4.41
N ALA A 61 3.66 4.60 -4.75
CA ALA A 61 3.30 5.24 -6.01
C ALA A 61 3.73 4.41 -7.24
N LEU A 62 4.92 3.79 -7.20
CA LEU A 62 5.40 2.92 -8.27
C LEU A 62 4.54 1.66 -8.42
N LEU A 63 4.18 1.04 -7.29
CA LEU A 63 3.31 -0.13 -7.30
C LEU A 63 1.93 0.24 -7.84
N GLU A 64 1.36 1.38 -7.43
CA GLU A 64 0.08 1.87 -7.94
C GLU A 64 0.13 2.20 -9.43
N ALA A 65 1.24 2.72 -9.95
CA ALA A 65 1.41 2.99 -11.37
C ALA A 65 1.42 1.71 -12.22
N ILE A 66 2.01 0.62 -11.71
CA ILE A 66 2.09 -0.66 -12.41
C ILE A 66 0.79 -1.45 -12.25
N CYS A 67 0.32 -1.63 -11.02
CA CYS A 67 -0.77 -2.56 -10.69
C CYS A 67 -2.15 -1.89 -10.55
N GLY A 68 -2.20 -0.55 -10.54
CA GLY A 68 -3.36 0.21 -10.10
C GLY A 68 -3.40 0.36 -8.58
N PRO A 69 -4.10 1.37 -8.05
CA PRO A 69 -4.24 1.56 -6.61
C PRO A 69 -5.18 0.54 -5.98
N LEU A 70 -4.92 0.20 -4.71
CA LEU A 70 -5.77 -0.70 -3.93
C LEU A 70 -7.08 -0.04 -3.50
N LEU A 71 -7.11 1.29 -3.44
CA LEU A 71 -8.29 2.05 -3.02
C LEU A 71 -9.16 2.42 -4.22
N ILE A 72 -10.47 2.27 -4.02
CA ILE A 72 -11.51 2.78 -4.91
C ILE A 72 -12.30 3.82 -4.12
N SER A 73 -12.52 4.98 -4.71
CA SER A 73 -13.36 6.05 -4.15
C SER A 73 -14.25 6.59 -5.26
N ASN A 74 -15.56 6.72 -4.98
CA ASN A 74 -16.54 7.17 -5.97
C ASN A 74 -16.48 6.38 -7.29
N ASN A 75 -16.33 5.06 -7.21
CA ASN A 75 -16.15 4.15 -8.36
C ASN A 75 -14.92 4.44 -9.24
N ALA A 76 -13.95 5.20 -8.75
CA ALA A 76 -12.71 5.49 -9.45
C ALA A 76 -11.49 5.02 -8.62
N PRO A 77 -10.39 4.59 -9.29
CA PRO A 77 -9.13 4.33 -8.62
C PRO A 77 -8.63 5.57 -7.85
N ARG A 78 -8.19 5.39 -6.61
CA ARG A 78 -7.71 6.48 -5.74
C ARG A 78 -6.29 6.18 -5.26
N PHE A 79 -5.36 7.04 -5.63
CA PHE A 79 -3.96 6.96 -5.24
C PHE A 79 -3.74 7.51 -3.84
N LEU A 80 -2.84 6.90 -3.07
CA LEU A 80 -2.44 7.40 -1.77
C LEU A 80 -1.47 8.57 -1.89
N SER A 81 -1.75 9.66 -1.17
CA SER A 81 -0.84 10.80 -1.06
C SER A 81 0.23 10.57 0.02
N ARG A 82 1.37 11.25 -0.12
CA ARG A 82 2.43 11.27 0.90
C ARG A 82 1.90 11.75 2.25
N GLU A 83 1.04 12.76 2.27
CA GLU A 83 0.45 13.33 3.49
C GLU A 83 -0.45 12.33 4.22
N GLU A 84 -1.11 11.44 3.48
CA GLU A 84 -1.89 10.36 4.07
C GLU A 84 -0.99 9.29 4.66
N ILE A 85 0.10 8.94 3.97
CA ILE A 85 1.13 8.03 4.50
C ILE A 85 1.77 8.61 5.77
N ALA A 86 2.04 9.93 5.81
CA ALA A 86 2.63 10.62 6.95
C ALA A 86 1.82 10.46 8.25
N ARG A 87 0.50 10.43 8.15
CA ARG A 87 -0.38 10.24 9.32
C ARG A 87 -0.25 8.86 9.96
N HIS A 88 0.43 7.92 9.28
CA HIS A 88 0.63 6.55 9.71
C HIS A 88 2.07 6.26 10.13
N VAL A 89 2.91 7.30 10.34
CA VAL A 89 4.21 7.12 11.03
C VAL A 89 3.99 6.41 12.36
N GLY A 90 4.74 5.33 12.58
CA GLY A 90 4.61 4.38 13.69
C GLY A 90 3.74 3.16 13.41
N LEU A 91 3.19 3.03 12.19
CA LEU A 91 2.52 1.80 11.74
C LEU A 91 3.57 0.73 11.43
N CYS A 92 3.46 -0.41 12.10
CA CYS A 92 4.37 -1.54 11.96
C CYS A 92 3.59 -2.81 11.55
N THR A 93 4.20 -3.66 10.74
CA THR A 93 3.65 -4.91 10.20
C THR A 93 4.71 -6.01 10.19
N GLU A 94 4.29 -7.28 10.09
CA GLU A 94 5.19 -8.43 9.91
C GLU A 94 5.81 -8.53 8.50
N ALA A 95 5.78 -7.46 7.70
CA ALA A 95 6.39 -7.45 6.39
C ALA A 95 7.90 -7.74 6.48
N TYR A 96 8.39 -8.61 5.60
CA TYR A 96 9.83 -8.86 5.50
C TYR A 96 10.51 -7.68 4.79
N PRO A 97 11.50 -7.00 5.40
CA PRO A 97 12.17 -5.88 4.78
C PRO A 97 12.82 -6.27 3.45
N LEU A 98 12.45 -5.57 2.38
CA LEU A 98 13.02 -5.77 1.05
C LEU A 98 14.04 -4.67 0.77
N PRO A 99 15.32 -5.03 0.50
CA PRO A 99 16.29 -4.08 0.01
C PRO A 99 15.79 -3.37 -1.25
N LEU A 100 16.10 -2.08 -1.36
CA LEU A 100 15.60 -1.24 -2.44
C LEU A 100 15.91 -1.81 -3.83
N GLU A 101 17.10 -2.36 -4.02
CA GLU A 101 17.51 -3.03 -5.27
C GLU A 101 16.63 -4.23 -5.64
N VAL A 102 16.16 -4.99 -4.66
CA VAL A 102 15.29 -6.16 -4.87
C VAL A 102 13.89 -5.67 -5.23
N PHE A 103 13.39 -4.66 -4.52
CA PHE A 103 12.13 -4.01 -4.84
C PHE A 103 12.12 -3.51 -6.30
N TRP A 104 13.16 -2.80 -6.74
CA TRP A 104 13.27 -2.32 -8.11
C TRP A 104 13.26 -3.45 -9.15
N LYS A 105 14.02 -4.52 -8.92
CA LYS A 105 14.01 -5.69 -9.81
C LYS A 105 12.61 -6.29 -9.92
N ASN A 106 11.89 -6.41 -8.79
CA ASN A 106 10.53 -6.92 -8.77
C ASN A 106 9.57 -6.02 -9.56
N MET A 107 9.69 -4.69 -9.42
CA MET A 107 8.85 -3.73 -10.16
C MET A 107 9.12 -3.78 -11.66
N LEU A 108 10.38 -3.88 -12.09
CA LEU A 108 10.73 -4.03 -13.51
C LEU A 108 10.14 -5.32 -14.11
N LEU A 109 10.21 -6.43 -13.37
CA LEU A 109 9.62 -7.70 -13.79
C LEU A 109 8.09 -7.61 -13.87
N ALA A 110 7.44 -6.99 -12.87
CA ALA A 110 6.00 -6.78 -12.86
C ALA A 110 5.53 -5.94 -14.05
N ASN A 111 6.22 -4.83 -14.33
CA ASN A 111 5.91 -3.95 -15.45
C ASN A 111 6.07 -4.68 -16.80
N ARG A 112 7.16 -5.44 -16.98
CA ARG A 112 7.36 -6.24 -18.19
C ARG A 112 6.26 -7.28 -18.38
N THR A 113 5.91 -7.98 -17.30
CA THR A 113 4.88 -9.03 -17.34
C THR A 113 3.52 -8.44 -17.71
N LYS A 114 3.19 -7.25 -17.18
CA LYS A 114 1.98 -6.51 -17.53
C LYS A 114 1.95 -6.15 -19.02
N ASN A 115 3.02 -5.55 -19.53
CA ASN A 115 3.11 -5.17 -20.95
C ASN A 115 3.01 -6.39 -21.88
N ASP A 116 3.72 -7.47 -21.56
CA ASP A 116 3.68 -8.72 -22.34
C ASP A 116 2.26 -9.35 -22.34
N ALA A 117 1.48 -9.15 -21.26
CA ALA A 117 0.10 -9.63 -21.17
C ALA A 117 -0.87 -8.76 -21.99
N GLU A 118 -0.69 -7.44 -21.98
CA GLU A 118 -1.48 -6.50 -22.80
C GLU A 118 -1.27 -6.75 -24.29
N GLU A 119 -0.02 -7.02 -24.73
CA GLU A 119 0.29 -7.37 -26.11
C GLU A 119 -0.39 -8.67 -26.55
N LYS A 120 -0.41 -9.69 -25.68
CA LYS A 120 -1.08 -10.98 -25.97
C LYS A 120 -2.61 -10.91 -25.91
N GLY A 121 -3.16 -9.96 -25.15
CA GLY A 121 -4.60 -9.70 -25.06
C GLY A 121 -5.18 -8.96 -26.27
N THR A 122 -4.34 -8.42 -27.16
CA THR A 122 -4.77 -7.62 -28.33
C THR A 122 -4.92 -8.47 -29.61
N THR A 123 -5.42 -9.71 -29.49
CA THR A 123 -5.78 -10.55 -30.66
C THR A 123 -7.19 -11.12 -30.52
N CYS A 124 -8.20 -10.27 -30.62
CA CYS A 124 -9.56 -10.66 -31.06
C CYS A 124 -10.20 -9.43 -31.73
N ILE A 125 -10.18 -9.43 -33.07
CA ILE A 125 -11.11 -8.68 -33.93
C ILE A 125 -12.32 -9.58 -34.15
#